data_AF-A0A8T4WB42-F1
#
_entry.id   AF-A0A8T4WB42-F1
#
_cell.length_a   1.000
_cell.length_b   1.000
_cell.length_c   1.000
_cell.angle_alpha   90.00
_cell.angle_beta   90.00
_cell.angle_gamma   90.00
#
_symmetry.space_group_name_H-M   'P 1'
#
loop_
_entity.id
_entity.type
_entity.pdbx_description
1 polymer ?
#
loop_
_entity_poly.entity_id
_entity_poly.type
_entity_poly.pdbx_seq_one_letter_code
_entity_poly.pdbx_strand_id
1 'polypeptide(L)' 'MPFDELVDKAVRKNVERVIEDIKEKSPLLRGLAEEDKMKFVGAYYSFDSGAVEFFL' A
#
# COMPACT_ATOMS: atom_id res chain seq x y z
N MET A 1 -4.23 -5.25 -22.95
CA MET A 1 -4.19 -4.02 -23.78
C MET A 1 -3.06 -3.13 -23.29
N PRO A 2 -2.49 -2.23 -24.11
CA PRO A 2 -1.37 -1.36 -23.70
C PRO A 2 -1.67 -0.49 -22.46
N PHE A 3 -2.94 -0.29 -22.10
CA PHE A 3 -3.34 0.44 -20.89
C PHE A 3 -3.21 -0.38 -19.60
N ASP A 4 -3.20 -1.72 -19.68
CA ASP A 4 -3.28 -2.56 -18.49
C ASP A 4 -2.01 -2.42 -17.64
N GLU A 5 -0.83 -2.37 -18.26
CA GLU A 5 0.45 -2.18 -17.55
C GLU A 5 0.54 -0.81 -16.87
N LEU A 6 0.03 0.25 -17.51
CA LEU A 6 0.00 1.60 -16.94
C LEU A 6 -0.94 1.67 -15.73
N VAL A 7 -2.12 1.06 -15.85
CA VAL A 7 -3.09 0.95 -14.76
C VAL A 7 -2.48 0.16 -13.61
N ASP A 8 -1.82 -0.96 -13.89
CA ASP A 8 -1.21 -1.81 -12.86
C ASP A 8 -0.13 -1.06 -12.06
N LYS A 9 0.75 -0.34 -12.77
CA LYS A 9 1.74 0.56 -12.16
C LYS A 9 1.09 1.66 -11.33
N ALA A 10 0.00 2.26 -11.82
CA ALA A 10 -0.71 3.31 -11.09
C ALA A 10 -1.36 2.79 -9.80
N VAL A 11 -1.95 1.59 -9.83
CA VAL A 11 -2.53 0.95 -8.64
C VAL A 11 -1.45 0.69 -7.59
N ARG A 12 -0.34 0.08 -7.99
CA ARG A 12 0.81 -0.19 -7.09
C ARG A 12 1.34 1.10 -6.47
N LYS A 13 1.55 2.15 -7.27
CA LYS A 13 2.01 3.45 -6.77
C LYS A 13 1.00 4.10 -5.83
N ASN A 14 -0.30 3.93 -6.06
CA ASN A 14 -1.33 4.44 -5.17
C ASN A 14 -1.31 3.72 -3.81
N VAL A 15 -1.03 2.42 -3.76
CA VAL A 15 -0.88 1.68 -2.49
C VAL A 15 0.24 2.30 -1.64
N GLU A 16 1.42 2.49 -2.23
CA GLU A 16 2.55 3.15 -1.55
C GLU A 16 2.17 4.55 -1.05
N ARG A 17 1.60 5.38 -1.93
CA ARG A 17 1.19 6.74 -1.61
C ARG A 17 0.18 6.80 -0.45
N VAL A 18 -0.77 5.87 -0.41
CA VAL A 18 -1.78 5.82 0.67
C VAL A 18 -1.15 5.41 1.99
N ILE A 19 -0.19 4.47 2.00
CA ILE A 19 0.55 4.12 3.21
C ILE A 19 1.28 5.35 3.77
N GLU A 20 1.99 6.09 2.91
CA GLU A 20 2.69 7.32 3.29
C GLU A 20 1.71 8.38 3.80
N ASP A 21 0.61 8.62 3.10
CA ASP A 21 -0.44 9.56 3.49
C ASP A 21 -0.99 9.24 4.90
N ILE A 22 -1.24 7.97 5.23
CA ILE A 22 -1.75 7.57 6.54
C ILE A 22 -0.69 7.80 7.63
N LYS A 23 0.57 7.44 7.35
CA LYS A 23 1.71 7.67 8.25
C LYS A 23 1.89 9.17 8.54
N GLU A 24 1.68 10.04 7.56
CA GLU A 24 1.82 11.49 7.71
C GLU A 24 0.62 12.16 8.38
N LYS A 25 -0.60 11.79 8.00
CA LYS A 25 -1.83 12.52 8.39
C LYS A 25 -2.37 12.11 9.76
N SER A 26 -1.96 10.97 10.31
CA SER A 26 -2.49 10.47 11.59
C SER A 26 -1.39 10.34 12.64
N PRO A 27 -1.23 11.33 13.53
CA PRO A 27 -0.29 11.26 14.65
C PRO A 27 -0.53 10.05 15.57
N LEU A 28 -1.80 9.66 15.77
CA LEU A 28 -2.17 8.51 16.60
C LEU A 28 -1.66 7.20 15.97
N LEU A 29 -1.99 6.97 14.70
CA LEU A 29 -1.60 5.74 14.01
C LEU A 29 -0.08 5.66 13.82
N ARG A 30 0.57 6.81 13.59
CA ARG A 30 2.03 6.91 13.57
C ARG A 30 2.64 6.51 14.92
N GLY A 31 2.12 7.05 16.03
CA GLY A 31 2.60 6.69 17.36
C GLY A 31 2.43 5.20 17.68
N LEU A 32 1.30 4.59 17.30
CA LEU A 32 1.11 3.15 17.46
C LEU A 32 2.10 2.32 16.65
N ALA A 33 2.53 2.80 15.48
CA ALA A 33 3.55 2.13 14.68
C ALA A 33 4.96 2.31 15.25
N GLU A 34 5.29 3.52 15.74
CA GLU A 34 6.58 3.81 16.41
C GLU A 34 6.74 3.03 17.72
N GLU A 35 5.64 2.73 18.42
CA GLU A 35 5.62 1.91 19.64
C GLU A 35 5.56 0.38 19.36
N ASP A 36 5.75 -0.05 18.11
CA ASP A 36 5.66 -1.46 17.67
C ASP A 36 4.30 -2.14 17.97
N LYS A 37 3.25 -1.37 18.26
CA LYS A 37 1.89 -1.87 18.54
C LYS A 37 1.08 -2.13 17.29
N MET A 38 1.51 -1.59 16.15
CA MET A 38 0.83 -1.70 14.85
C MET A 38 1.85 -1.66 13.72
N LYS A 39 1.49 -2.22 12.55
CA LYS A 39 2.25 -2.06 11.30
C LYS A 39 1.33 -1.58 10.19
N PHE A 40 1.87 -0.75 9.31
CA PHE A 40 1.22 -0.43 8.04
C PHE A 40 1.67 -1.44 7.00
N VAL A 41 0.71 -2.07 6.33
CA VAL A 41 0.97 -3.00 5.24
C VAL A 41 0.00 -2.68 4.12
N GLY A 42 0.52 -2.38 2.94
CA GLY A 42 -0.26 -2.34 1.71
C GLY A 42 -0.25 -3.69 1.03
N ALA A 43 -1.28 -3.95 0.22
CA ALA A 43 -1.40 -5.16 -0.57
C ALA A 43 -1.89 -4.83 -1.97
N TYR A 44 -1.31 -5.50 -2.96
CA TYR A 44 -1.82 -5.59 -4.32
C TYR A 44 -2.24 -7.03 -4.58
N TYR A 45 -3.46 -7.23 -5.08
CA TYR A 45 -3.98 -8.54 -5.46
C TYR A 45 -4.06 -8.65 -6.99
N SER A 46 -3.39 -9.65 -7.56
CA SER A 46 -3.45 -9.95 -9.00
C SER A 46 -4.65 -10.85 -9.29
N PHE A 47 -5.57 -10.38 -10.13
CA PHE A 47 -6.69 -11.21 -10.59
C PHE A 47 -6.27 -12.32 -11.56
N ASP A 48 -5.15 -12.15 -12.27
CA ASP A 48 -4.66 -13.14 -13.24
C ASP A 48 -4.01 -14.35 -12.56
N SER A 49 -3.25 -14.10 -11.49
CA SER A 49 -2.46 -15.13 -10.82
C SER A 49 -3.01 -15.54 -9.44
N GLY A 50 -3.91 -14.74 -8.86
CA GLY A 50 -4.33 -14.89 -7.46
C GLY A 50 -3.24 -14.52 -6.44
N ALA A 51 -2.09 -14.02 -6.89
CA ALA A 51 -1.00 -13.64 -6.01
C ALA A 51 -1.27 -12.33 -5.27
N VAL A 52 -0.75 -12.24 -4.05
CA VAL A 52 -0.72 -11.01 -3.26
C VAL A 52 0.72 -10.54 -3.14
N GLU A 53 0.95 -9.27 -3.46
CA GLU A 53 2.20 -8.58 -3.22
C GLU A 53 2.02 -7.58 -2.07
N PHE A 54 2.96 -7.58 -1.12
CA PHE A 54 2.90 -6.74 0.07
C PHE A 54 3.90 -5.59 0.00
N PHE A 55 3.48 -4.42 0.50
CA PHE A 55 4.24 -3.18 0.57
C PHE A 55 4.36 -2.77 2.06
N LEU A 56 5.56 -2.47 2.54
CA LEU A 56 5.87 -2.19 3.95
C LEU A 56 6.35 -0.75 4.16
#